data_AF-Q9H5H6-F1
#
_entry.id   AF-Q9H5H6-F1
#
_cell.length_a   1.000
_cell.length_b   1.000
_cell.length_c   1.000
_cell.angle_alpha   90.00
_cell.angle_beta   90.00
_cell.angle_gamma   90.00
#
_symmetry.space_group_name_H-M   'P 1'
#
loop_
_entity.id
_entity.type
_entity.pdbx_description
1 polymer ?
#
loop_
_entity_poly.entity_id
_entity_poly.type
_entity_poly.pdbx_seq_one_letter_code
_entity_poly.pdbx_strand_id
1 'polypeptide(L)'
;MVHVKATNTQSRMVHAKATNTHSCIIHAKVTNTHSCIVHAKATNTHSCMVHVKATNTQSCMVHVKATNTHSCMVHAKATNTHSCIIHAKVTNTHSCIVHAKATHAHSCVVHAKATNTHSCMVHAKATNTHSCIVHAKATHAHSCIVHAKATHAHSCMVHHNNNGGNNPRVHQRTHKTWSFCTVQCSSATGKEAPH
;
A
#
# COMPACT_ATOMS: atom_id res chain seq x y z
N MET A 1 26.09 -20.76 -30.12
CA MET A 1 25.59 -19.75 -29.17
C MET A 1 26.68 -19.47 -28.14
N VAL A 2 27.51 -18.45 -28.34
CA VAL A 2 28.60 -18.15 -27.40
C VAL A 2 27.99 -17.46 -26.18
N HIS A 3 27.97 -18.17 -25.05
CA HIS A 3 27.57 -17.62 -23.77
C HIS A 3 28.73 -16.78 -23.20
N VAL A 4 28.94 -15.58 -23.73
CA VAL A 4 29.93 -14.65 -23.17
C VAL A 4 29.40 -14.17 -21.81
N LYS A 5 29.99 -14.66 -20.73
CA LYS A 5 29.70 -14.18 -19.38
C LYS A 5 30.48 -12.88 -19.16
N ALA A 6 29.78 -11.76 -19.09
CA ALA A 6 30.42 -10.48 -18.77
C ALA A 6 30.57 -10.33 -17.26
N THR A 7 31.79 -10.36 -16.75
CA THR A 7 32.04 -10.39 -15.31
C THR A 7 31.90 -9.01 -14.68
N ASN A 8 32.41 -7.99 -15.38
CA ASN A 8 32.30 -6.59 -15.00
C ASN A 8 32.02 -5.77 -16.26
N THR A 9 30.98 -4.95 -16.25
CA THR A 9 30.62 -4.12 -17.41
C THR A 9 30.19 -2.74 -16.96
N GLN A 10 30.75 -1.73 -17.61
CA GLN A 10 30.37 -0.34 -17.41
C GLN A 10 29.93 0.26 -18.75
N SER A 11 28.86 1.05 -18.75
CA SER A 11 28.44 1.90 -19.87
C SER A 11 28.25 1.15 -21.20
N ARG A 12 27.62 -0.04 -21.17
CA ARG A 12 27.37 -0.85 -22.36
C ARG A 12 25.99 -1.50 -22.38
N MET A 13 25.58 -1.90 -23.59
CA MET A 13 24.48 -2.83 -23.80
C MET A 13 24.97 -4.27 -23.63
N VAL A 14 24.24 -5.08 -22.86
CA VAL A 14 24.59 -6.47 -22.52
C VAL A 14 23.44 -7.40 -22.89
N HIS A 15 23.68 -8.28 -23.87
CA HIS A 15 22.74 -9.32 -24.30
C HIS A 15 23.00 -10.70 -23.68
N ALA A 16 24.03 -10.83 -22.84
CA ALA A 16 24.41 -12.09 -22.21
C ALA A 16 24.39 -11.99 -20.68
N LYS A 17 24.52 -13.13 -19.99
CA LYS A 17 24.51 -13.17 -18.53
C LYS A 17 25.66 -12.33 -17.97
N ALA A 18 25.36 -11.43 -17.03
CA ALA A 18 26.33 -10.57 -16.38
C ALA A 18 26.38 -10.80 -14.87
N THR A 19 27.54 -10.50 -14.27
CA THR A 19 27.68 -10.57 -12.81
C THR A 19 27.59 -9.19 -12.18
N ASN A 20 28.48 -8.26 -12.54
CA ASN A 20 28.51 -6.90 -11.99
C ASN A 20 28.38 -5.90 -13.12
N THR A 21 27.41 -4.99 -13.00
CA THR A 21 27.14 -3.99 -14.04
C THR A 21 26.84 -2.63 -13.42
N HIS A 22 27.32 -1.59 -14.08
CA HIS A 22 27.10 -0.21 -13.70
C HIS A 22 26.75 0.63 -14.93
N SER A 23 25.66 1.39 -14.87
CA SER A 23 25.23 2.26 -15.98
C SER A 23 25.03 1.50 -17.31
N CYS A 24 24.42 0.31 -17.25
CA CYS A 24 24.23 -0.57 -18.41
C CYS A 24 22.75 -0.74 -18.80
N ILE A 25 22.53 -1.16 -20.05
CA ILE A 25 21.24 -1.71 -20.51
C ILE A 25 21.41 -3.22 -20.67
N ILE A 26 20.57 -4.01 -20.02
CA ILE A 26 20.76 -5.46 -19.88
C ILE A 26 19.51 -6.20 -20.35
N HIS A 27 19.65 -6.99 -21.41
CA HIS A 27 18.58 -7.84 -21.96
C HIS A 27 18.59 -9.28 -21.43
N ALA A 28 19.46 -9.58 -20.46
CA ALA A 28 19.66 -10.92 -19.91
C ALA A 28 19.63 -10.92 -18.37
N LYS A 29 20.00 -12.06 -17.77
CA LYS A 29 20.11 -12.20 -16.30
C LYS A 29 21.36 -11.47 -15.80
N VAL A 30 21.21 -10.68 -14.74
CA VAL A 30 22.30 -10.01 -14.02
C VAL A 30 22.22 -10.25 -12.51
N THR A 31 23.37 -10.36 -11.86
CA THR A 31 23.44 -10.59 -10.42
C THR A 31 23.47 -9.28 -9.63
N ASN A 32 24.44 -8.40 -9.87
CA ASN A 32 24.63 -7.14 -9.17
C ASN A 32 24.59 -5.98 -10.15
N THR A 33 23.72 -5.02 -9.86
CA THR A 33 23.36 -3.98 -10.82
C THR A 33 23.21 -2.64 -10.10
N HIS A 34 23.90 -1.61 -10.60
CA HIS A 34 23.75 -0.25 -10.11
C HIS A 34 23.47 0.73 -11.25
N SER A 35 22.42 1.53 -11.11
CA SER A 35 22.05 2.57 -12.08
C SER A 35 21.86 2.04 -13.52
N CYS A 36 21.18 0.89 -13.67
CA CYS A 36 20.96 0.22 -14.96
C CYS A 36 19.46 0.07 -15.32
N ILE A 37 19.23 -0.25 -16.59
CA ILE A 37 17.94 -0.75 -17.10
C ILE A 37 18.07 -2.26 -17.36
N VAL A 38 17.18 -3.06 -16.79
CA VAL A 38 17.18 -4.53 -16.93
C VAL A 38 15.86 -5.00 -17.52
N HIS A 39 15.89 -5.52 -18.75
CA HIS A 39 14.70 -6.05 -19.43
C HIS A 39 14.33 -7.47 -18.99
N ALA A 40 15.20 -8.19 -18.28
CA ALA A 40 14.96 -9.56 -17.84
C ALA A 40 15.02 -9.74 -16.31
N LYS A 41 16.04 -10.42 -15.78
CA LYS A 41 16.10 -10.83 -14.37
C LYS A 41 17.29 -10.16 -13.66
N ALA A 42 17.02 -9.46 -12.57
CA ALA A 42 18.03 -8.92 -11.65
C ALA A 42 17.94 -9.58 -10.27
N THR A 43 19.09 -9.84 -9.65
CA THR A 43 19.14 -10.39 -8.28
C THR A 43 19.27 -9.27 -7.24
N ASN A 44 20.36 -8.52 -7.27
CA ASN A 44 20.65 -7.39 -6.38
C ASN A 44 20.72 -6.12 -7.22
N THR A 45 19.85 -5.16 -6.90
CA THR A 45 19.60 -4.03 -7.78
C THR A 45 19.51 -2.76 -6.95
N HIS A 46 20.27 -1.73 -7.33
CA HIS A 46 20.23 -0.43 -6.67
C HIS A 46 20.08 0.69 -7.69
N SER A 47 19.07 1.55 -7.52
CA SER A 47 18.80 2.69 -8.40
C SER A 47 18.54 2.29 -9.86
N CYS A 48 17.79 1.22 -10.08
CA CYS A 48 17.57 0.64 -11.40
C CYS A 48 16.10 0.60 -11.84
N MET A 49 15.89 0.44 -13.13
CA MET A 49 14.61 0.03 -13.72
C MET A 49 14.68 -1.47 -14.09
N VAL A 50 13.70 -2.26 -13.66
CA VAL A 50 13.62 -3.69 -13.97
C VAL A 50 12.24 -4.03 -14.55
N HIS A 51 12.20 -4.50 -15.80
CA HIS A 51 10.94 -4.82 -16.46
C HIS A 51 10.32 -6.12 -15.95
N VAL A 52 11.07 -7.23 -15.89
CA VAL A 52 10.47 -8.55 -15.68
C VAL A 52 10.56 -9.04 -14.23
N LYS A 53 11.77 -9.20 -13.66
CA LYS A 53 11.88 -9.74 -12.30
C LYS A 53 13.08 -9.20 -11.55
N ALA A 54 12.84 -8.72 -10.33
CA ALA A 54 13.89 -8.34 -9.39
C ALA A 54 13.74 -9.12 -8.06
N THR A 55 14.85 -9.48 -7.42
CA THR A 55 14.82 -10.23 -6.15
C THR A 55 15.02 -9.31 -4.95
N ASN A 56 16.15 -8.63 -4.87
CA ASN A 56 16.49 -7.65 -3.85
C ASN A 56 16.68 -6.30 -4.54
N THR A 57 15.88 -5.31 -4.15
CA THR A 57 15.87 -3.99 -4.79
C THR A 57 15.87 -2.88 -3.77
N GLN A 58 16.69 -1.87 -4.05
CA GLN A 58 16.76 -0.63 -3.31
C GLN A 58 16.59 0.55 -4.27
N SER A 59 15.63 1.43 -4.00
CA SER A 59 15.42 2.65 -4.80
C SER A 59 15.18 2.37 -6.29
N CYS A 60 14.38 1.34 -6.61
CA CYS A 60 14.17 0.87 -7.98
C CYS A 60 12.72 1.03 -8.46
N MET A 61 12.54 1.02 -9.78
CA MET A 61 11.25 0.79 -10.43
C MET A 61 11.19 -0.65 -10.94
N VAL A 62 10.11 -1.39 -10.62
CA VAL A 62 9.90 -2.77 -11.09
C VAL A 62 8.52 -2.91 -11.73
N HIS A 63 8.46 -3.30 -13.01
CA HIS A 63 7.18 -3.42 -13.70
C HIS A 63 6.41 -4.69 -13.31
N VAL A 64 7.03 -5.88 -13.43
CA VAL A 64 6.28 -7.14 -13.31
C VAL A 64 6.37 -7.78 -11.92
N LYS A 65 7.56 -8.15 -11.45
CA LYS A 65 7.68 -8.89 -10.18
C LYS A 65 8.88 -8.48 -9.35
N ALA A 66 8.63 -8.15 -8.08
CA ALA A 66 9.66 -7.90 -7.08
C ALA A 66 9.46 -8.81 -5.85
N THR A 67 10.55 -9.25 -5.21
CA THR A 67 10.46 -10.10 -4.00
C THR A 67 10.68 -9.30 -2.73
N ASN A 68 11.88 -8.72 -2.56
CA ASN A 68 12.26 -7.89 -1.43
C ASN A 68 12.59 -6.49 -1.95
N THR A 69 11.82 -5.50 -1.52
CA THR A 69 11.96 -4.13 -2.03
C THR A 69 12.00 -3.12 -0.91
N HIS A 70 12.91 -2.17 -0.99
CA HIS A 70 12.95 -1.04 -0.10
C HIS A 70 13.05 0.27 -0.89
N SER A 71 12.14 1.20 -0.60
CA SER A 71 12.04 2.50 -1.27
C SER A 71 11.81 2.39 -2.79
N CYS A 72 10.97 1.45 -3.23
CA CYS A 72 10.75 1.15 -4.65
C CYS A 72 9.33 1.48 -5.12
N MET A 73 9.18 1.61 -6.45
CA MET A 73 7.89 1.57 -7.14
C MET A 73 7.70 0.20 -7.80
N VAL A 74 6.56 -0.45 -7.58
CA VAL A 74 6.23 -1.76 -8.17
C VAL A 74 4.86 -1.72 -8.85
N HIS A 75 4.80 -2.00 -10.16
CA HIS A 75 3.53 -1.94 -10.88
C HIS A 75 2.64 -3.17 -10.64
N ALA A 76 3.14 -4.39 -10.86
CA ALA A 76 2.27 -5.58 -10.86
C ALA A 76 2.29 -6.39 -9.55
N LYS A 77 3.43 -6.96 -9.13
CA LYS A 77 3.47 -7.84 -7.95
C LYS A 77 4.70 -7.65 -7.10
N ALA A 78 4.49 -7.50 -5.79
CA ALA A 78 5.54 -7.54 -4.77
C ALA A 78 5.24 -8.58 -3.68
N THR A 79 6.28 -9.08 -3.00
CA THR A 79 6.10 -10.00 -1.87
C THR A 79 6.35 -9.30 -0.54
N ASN A 80 7.55 -8.79 -0.28
CA ASN A 80 7.95 -8.11 0.94
C ASN A 80 8.44 -6.70 0.58
N THR A 81 7.80 -5.69 1.14
CA THR A 81 8.02 -4.29 0.75
C THR A 81 8.11 -3.37 1.97
N HIS A 82 9.01 -2.39 1.90
CA HIS A 82 9.17 -1.37 2.92
C HIS A 82 9.34 0.01 2.26
N SER A 83 8.50 0.98 2.63
CA SER A 83 8.55 2.34 2.08
C SER A 83 8.34 2.41 0.56
N CYS A 84 7.44 1.59 0.02
CA CYS A 84 7.23 1.43 -1.42
C CYS A 84 5.86 1.97 -1.88
N ILE A 85 5.76 2.23 -3.18
CA ILE A 85 4.49 2.44 -3.89
C ILE A 85 4.19 1.19 -4.72
N ILE A 86 3.01 0.59 -4.54
CA ILE A 86 2.60 -0.63 -5.24
C ILE A 86 1.26 -0.41 -5.95
N HIS A 87 1.21 -0.59 -7.26
CA HIS A 87 -0.04 -0.38 -8.01
C HIS A 87 -1.01 -1.57 -7.91
N ALA A 88 -0.56 -2.80 -8.09
CA ALA A 88 -1.47 -3.96 -8.15
C ALA A 88 -1.50 -4.82 -6.88
N LYS A 89 -0.49 -5.66 -6.60
CA LYS A 89 -0.58 -6.65 -5.52
C LYS A 89 0.68 -6.70 -4.65
N VAL A 90 0.49 -6.71 -3.33
CA VAL A 90 1.55 -6.99 -2.36
C VAL A 90 1.08 -7.97 -1.28
N THR A 91 1.98 -8.86 -0.86
CA THR A 91 1.71 -9.80 0.24
C THR A 91 1.97 -9.15 1.60
N ASN A 92 3.21 -8.77 1.87
CA ASN A 92 3.68 -8.18 3.12
C ASN A 92 4.22 -6.78 2.87
N THR A 93 3.70 -5.80 3.60
CA THR A 93 4.03 -4.41 3.36
C THR A 93 4.10 -3.59 4.64
N HIS A 94 5.12 -2.75 4.72
CA HIS A 94 5.34 -1.84 5.84
C HIS A 94 5.60 -0.42 5.35
N SER A 95 4.86 0.56 5.87
CA SER A 95 5.04 1.98 5.53
C SER A 95 4.90 2.27 4.03
N CYS A 96 3.93 1.64 3.36
CA CYS A 96 3.75 1.71 1.90
C CYS A 96 2.42 2.32 1.48
N ILE A 97 2.36 2.73 0.21
CA ILE A 97 1.13 3.08 -0.50
C ILE A 97 0.77 1.94 -1.46
N VAL A 98 -0.46 1.44 -1.39
CA VAL A 98 -0.94 0.32 -2.21
C VAL A 98 -2.24 0.70 -2.91
N HIS A 99 -2.28 0.71 -4.24
CA HIS A 99 -3.48 1.09 -4.97
C HIS A 99 -4.53 -0.02 -5.02
N ALA A 100 -4.17 -1.27 -5.35
CA ALA A 100 -5.19 -2.32 -5.51
C ALA A 100 -5.30 -3.33 -4.35
N LYS A 101 -4.27 -4.14 -4.03
CA LYS A 101 -4.41 -5.19 -3.00
C LYS A 101 -3.19 -5.36 -2.09
N ALA A 102 -3.43 -5.32 -0.78
CA ALA A 102 -2.48 -5.73 0.26
C ALA A 102 -3.05 -6.88 1.12
N THR A 103 -2.22 -7.87 1.47
CA THR A 103 -2.65 -9.04 2.27
C THR A 103 -2.25 -8.96 3.75
N HIS A 104 -1.10 -8.37 4.05
CA HIS A 104 -0.62 -8.03 5.39
C HIS A 104 0.01 -6.64 5.31
N ALA A 105 -0.63 -5.66 5.92
CA ALA A 105 -0.20 -4.27 5.84
C ALA A 105 -0.01 -3.66 7.22
N HIS A 106 1.14 -3.00 7.43
CA HIS A 106 1.43 -2.28 8.65
C HIS A 106 1.83 -0.84 8.34
N SER A 107 1.16 0.14 8.95
CA SER A 107 1.45 1.57 8.75
C SER A 107 1.30 2.02 7.29
N CYS A 108 0.31 1.49 6.56
CA CYS A 108 0.15 1.69 5.13
C CYS A 108 -1.11 2.49 4.76
N VAL A 109 -1.09 3.05 3.55
CA VAL A 109 -2.29 3.56 2.86
C VAL A 109 -2.69 2.55 1.79
N VAL A 110 -3.93 2.07 1.80
CA VAL A 110 -4.46 1.11 0.83
C VAL A 110 -5.74 1.62 0.18
N HIS A 111 -5.74 1.82 -1.14
CA HIS A 111 -6.91 2.39 -1.82
C HIS A 111 -8.05 1.39 -2.02
N ALA A 112 -7.81 0.21 -2.59
CA ALA A 112 -8.91 -0.71 -2.89
C ALA A 112 -9.16 -1.82 -1.84
N LYS A 113 -8.23 -2.77 -1.67
CA LYS A 113 -8.48 -3.95 -0.81
C LYS A 113 -7.32 -4.23 0.13
N ALA A 114 -7.61 -4.33 1.41
CA ALA A 114 -6.66 -4.74 2.42
C ALA A 114 -7.19 -5.93 3.24
N THR A 115 -6.31 -6.86 3.56
CA THR A 115 -6.56 -7.93 4.54
C THR A 115 -5.48 -7.80 5.62
N ASN A 116 -5.80 -8.18 6.86
CA ASN A 116 -4.88 -8.18 8.01
C ASN A 116 -4.06 -6.88 8.09
N THR A 117 -4.72 -5.79 8.48
CA THR A 117 -4.10 -4.46 8.54
C THR A 117 -3.92 -3.99 9.97
N HIS A 118 -2.76 -3.39 10.24
CA HIS A 118 -2.49 -2.73 11.51
C HIS A 118 -2.00 -1.30 11.30
N SER A 119 -2.64 -0.33 11.97
CA SER A 119 -2.25 1.09 11.90
C SER A 119 -2.31 1.66 10.48
N CYS A 120 -3.31 1.28 9.69
CA CYS A 120 -3.42 1.64 8.28
C CYS A 120 -4.60 2.56 7.99
N MET A 121 -4.52 3.29 6.88
CA MET A 121 -5.66 3.93 6.23
C MET A 121 -6.12 3.08 5.05
N VAL A 122 -7.41 2.74 4.97
CA VAL A 122 -7.99 1.95 3.88
C VAL A 122 -9.19 2.65 3.28
N HIS A 123 -9.17 2.94 1.97
CA HIS A 123 -10.28 3.68 1.35
C HIS A 123 -11.49 2.80 1.07
N ALA A 124 -11.35 1.67 0.36
CA ALA A 124 -12.53 0.91 -0.08
C ALA A 124 -12.90 -0.28 0.84
N LYS A 125 -12.08 -1.32 0.93
CA LYS A 125 -12.46 -2.54 1.66
C LYS A 125 -11.32 -3.07 2.54
N ALA A 126 -11.64 -3.34 3.81
CA ALA A 126 -10.73 -3.92 4.76
C ALA A 126 -11.35 -5.13 5.50
N THR A 127 -10.55 -6.16 5.69
CA THR A 127 -10.89 -7.35 6.49
C THR A 127 -9.80 -7.58 7.52
N ASN A 128 -10.18 -7.82 8.77
CA ASN A 128 -9.27 -7.96 9.92
C ASN A 128 -8.38 -6.73 10.10
N THR A 129 -8.94 -5.70 10.74
CA THR A 129 -8.28 -4.41 10.93
C THR A 129 -8.10 -4.09 12.41
N HIS A 130 -6.93 -3.57 12.76
CA HIS A 130 -6.60 -3.13 14.11
C HIS A 130 -5.97 -1.74 14.10
N SER A 131 -6.56 -0.79 14.83
CA SER A 131 -6.08 0.60 14.92
C SER A 131 -6.04 1.31 13.56
N CYS A 132 -7.05 1.08 12.72
CA CYS A 132 -7.10 1.59 11.34
C CYS A 132 -8.18 2.66 11.14
N ILE A 133 -8.03 3.47 10.08
CA ILE A 133 -9.09 4.30 9.52
C ILE A 133 -9.59 3.61 8.25
N VAL A 134 -10.90 3.37 8.13
CA VAL A 134 -11.52 2.72 6.98
C VAL A 134 -12.66 3.58 6.42
N HIS A 135 -12.56 4.04 5.18
CA HIS A 135 -13.57 4.95 4.64
C HIS A 135 -14.87 4.24 4.24
N ALA A 136 -14.82 3.14 3.47
CA ALA A 136 -16.04 2.51 2.98
C ALA A 136 -16.48 1.27 3.78
N LYS A 137 -15.74 0.15 3.75
CA LYS A 137 -16.22 -1.09 4.39
C LYS A 137 -15.15 -1.80 5.22
N ALA A 138 -15.49 -2.12 6.47
CA ALA A 138 -14.73 -2.99 7.36
C ALA A 138 -15.55 -4.23 7.78
N THR A 139 -14.97 -5.43 7.70
CA THR A 139 -15.66 -6.67 8.12
C THR A 139 -15.41 -7.03 9.59
N HIS A 140 -14.14 -7.01 10.01
CA HIS A 140 -13.71 -7.21 11.39
C HIS A 140 -12.78 -6.06 11.75
N ALA A 141 -13.17 -5.24 12.71
CA ALA A 141 -12.47 -4.03 13.11
C ALA A 141 -12.34 -3.94 14.63
N HIS A 142 -11.14 -3.58 15.07
CA HIS A 142 -10.82 -3.37 16.48
C HIS A 142 -10.07 -2.05 16.66
N SER A 143 -10.54 -1.17 17.54
CA SER A 143 -9.92 0.15 17.76
C SER A 143 -9.85 1.02 16.50
N CYS A 144 -10.83 0.91 15.60
CA CYS A 144 -10.81 1.58 14.30
C CYS A 144 -11.80 2.74 14.22
N ILE A 145 -11.56 3.65 13.28
CA ILE A 145 -12.56 4.60 12.78
C ILE A 145 -13.08 4.07 11.44
N VAL A 146 -14.40 3.98 11.28
CA VAL A 146 -15.02 3.48 10.04
C VAL A 146 -16.09 4.47 9.57
N HIS A 147 -15.98 5.00 8.35
CA HIS A 147 -16.85 6.11 7.90
C HIS A 147 -18.17 5.71 7.24
N ALA A 148 -18.34 4.46 6.81
CA ALA A 148 -19.60 4.05 6.17
C ALA A 148 -20.18 2.76 6.73
N LYS A 149 -19.50 1.61 6.58
CA LYS A 149 -20.05 0.32 7.02
C LYS A 149 -19.05 -0.55 7.76
N ALA A 150 -19.46 -1.00 8.95
CA ALA A 150 -18.78 -2.04 9.72
C ALA A 150 -19.72 -3.21 10.00
N THR A 151 -19.23 -4.46 9.91
CA THR A 151 -20.02 -5.65 10.27
C THR A 151 -19.74 -6.10 11.71
N HIS A 152 -18.47 -6.39 12.04
CA HIS A 152 -18.04 -6.72 13.39
C HIS A 152 -17.04 -5.67 13.86
N ALA A 153 -17.47 -4.82 14.79
CA ALA A 153 -16.68 -3.72 15.29
C ALA A 153 -16.60 -3.78 16.83
N HIS A 154 -15.37 -3.69 17.35
CA HIS A 154 -15.09 -3.64 18.78
C HIS A 154 -14.25 -2.41 19.10
N SER A 155 -14.67 -1.61 20.08
CA SER A 155 -13.99 -0.35 20.43
C SER A 155 -13.76 0.56 19.19
N CYS A 156 -14.72 0.59 18.27
CA CYS A 156 -14.61 1.38 17.04
C CYS A 156 -15.59 2.55 17.08
N MET A 157 -15.18 3.65 16.44
CA MET A 157 -16.08 4.74 16.07
C MET A 157 -16.59 4.47 14.65
N VAL A 158 -17.90 4.33 14.48
CA VAL A 158 -18.49 4.13 13.16
C VAL A 158 -19.40 5.31 12.82
N HIS A 159 -19.04 6.07 11.79
CA HIS A 159 -19.92 7.06 11.18
C HIS A 159 -20.82 6.36 10.17
N HIS A 160 -22.10 6.71 10.16
CA HIS A 160 -23.02 6.29 9.11
C HIS A 160 -23.40 7.51 8.29
N ASN A 161 -23.14 7.48 6.99
CA ASN A 161 -23.62 8.52 6.08
C ASN A 161 -25.07 8.18 5.68
N ASN A 162 -26.04 8.70 6.43
CA ASN A 162 -27.45 8.67 6.03
C ASN A 162 -27.69 9.79 5.02
N ASN A 163 -27.67 9.47 3.72
CA ASN A 163 -28.07 10.39 2.65
C ASN A 163 -29.60 10.69 2.63
N GLY A 164 -30.24 10.82 3.80
CA GLY A 164 -31.69 11.01 3.93
C GLY A 164 -32.16 11.72 5.19
N GLY A 165 -31.29 12.34 5.99
CA GLY A 165 -31.69 13.15 7.13
C GLY A 165 -30.49 13.71 7.87
N ASN A 166 -30.48 15.03 8.10
CA ASN A 166 -29.44 15.80 8.76
C ASN A 166 -29.15 15.30 10.20
N ASN A 167 -28.34 14.25 10.37
CA ASN A 167 -27.44 14.10 11.52
C ASN A 167 -26.49 12.90 11.35
N PRO A 168 -25.16 13.06 11.35
CA PRO A 168 -24.23 11.93 11.47
C PRO A 168 -24.41 11.26 12.84
N ARG A 169 -24.89 10.01 12.87
CA ARG A 169 -24.95 9.21 14.09
C ARG A 169 -23.58 8.57 14.35
N VAL A 170 -22.95 8.95 15.46
CA VAL A 170 -21.75 8.27 15.99
C VAL A 170 -22.20 7.08 16.81
N HIS A 171 -21.86 5.85 16.38
CA HIS A 171 -22.07 4.66 17.21
C HIS A 171 -20.77 4.29 17.92
N GLN A 172 -20.76 4.43 19.25
CA GLN A 172 -19.76 3.88 20.16
C GLN A 172 -20.30 2.56 20.74
N ARG A 173 -19.61 1.44 20.53
CA ARG A 173 -19.93 0.17 21.19
C ARG A 173 -18.91 -0.11 22.28
N THR A 174 -19.22 0.30 23.50
CA THR A 174 -18.66 -0.25 24.74
C THR A 174 -19.69 -1.23 25.32
N HIS A 175 -19.22 -2.26 26.03
CA HIS A 175 -20.05 -3.38 26.46
C HIS A 175 -21.34 -2.96 27.20
N LYS A 176 -22.47 -3.50 26.70
CA LYS A 176 -23.79 -3.73 27.36
C LYS A 176 -24.82 -2.61 27.57
N THR A 177 -24.65 -1.35 27.18
CA THR A 177 -25.78 -0.39 27.20
C THR A 177 -25.80 0.53 25.98
N TRP A 178 -27.00 0.72 25.40
CA TRP A 178 -27.24 1.71 24.34
C TRP A 178 -27.13 3.11 24.97
N SER A 179 -26.05 3.83 24.68
CA SER A 179 -25.99 5.26 24.97
C SER A 179 -26.01 6.03 23.64
N PHE A 180 -27.09 6.79 23.44
CA PHE A 180 -27.27 7.66 22.29
C PHE A 180 -26.71 9.03 22.64
N CYS A 181 -25.59 9.42 22.01
CA CYS A 181 -25.17 10.81 21.98
C CYS A 181 -25.38 11.35 20.57
N THR A 182 -26.44 12.13 20.38
CA THR A 182 -26.54 13.05 19.25
C THR A 182 -25.57 14.19 19.51
N VAL A 183 -24.47 14.25 18.77
CA VAL A 183 -23.64 15.46 18.71
C VAL A 183 -24.44 16.48 17.90
N GLN A 184 -25.16 17.35 18.60
CA GLN A 184 -25.85 18.48 18.01
C GLN A 184 -24.76 19.51 17.68
N CYS A 185 -24.31 19.53 16.44
CA CYS A 185 -23.40 20.56 15.97
C CYS A 185 -24.22 21.83 15.79
N SER A 186 -24.33 22.64 16.85
CA SER A 186 -24.92 23.97 16.77
C SER A 186 -23.99 24.85 15.94
N SER A 187 -24.23 24.91 14.62
CA SER A 187 -23.71 25.98 13.79
C SER A 187 -24.35 27.29 14.27
N ALA A 188 -23.57 28.10 14.96
CA ALA A 188 -23.93 29.45 15.36
C ALA A 188 -24.17 30.30 14.11
N THR A 189 -25.42 30.42 13.66
CA THR A 189 -25.82 31.51 12.78
C THR A 189 -26.13 32.72 13.65
N GLY A 190 -25.39 33.79 13.42
CA GLY A 190 -25.45 35.05 14.15
C GLY A 190 -26.86 35.65 14.19
N LYS A 191 -27.10 36.35 15.30
CA LYS A 191 -28.30 37.15 15.57
C LYS A 191 -28.54 38.18 14.46
N GLU A 192 -29.74 38.16 13.87
CA GLU A 192 -30.44 39.39 13.49
C GLU A 192 -31.68 39.49 14.38
N ALA A 193 -31.79 40.62 15.09
CA ALA A 193 -32.90 40.94 15.97
C ALA A 193 -33.93 41.79 15.21
N PRO A 194 -35.25 41.61 15.41
CA PRO A 194 -36.22 42.60 15.01
C PRO A 194 -36.69 43.45 16.21
N HIS A 195 -36.68 44.77 15.95
CA HIS A 195 -37.39 45.90 16.56
C HIS A 195 -37.34 46.12 18.08
#